data_AF-A0A397CN15-F1
#
_entry.id   AF-A0A397CN15-F1
#
_cell.length_a   1.000
_cell.length_b   1.000
_cell.length_c   1.000
_cell.angle_alpha   90.00
_cell.angle_beta   90.00
_cell.angle_gamma   90.00
#
_symmetry.space_group_name_H-M   'P 1'
#
loop_
_entity.id
_entity.type
_entity.pdbx_description
1 polymer ?
#
loop_
_entity_poly.entity_id
_entity_poly.type
_entity_poly.pdbx_seq_one_letter_code
_entity_poly.pdbx_strand_id
1 'polypeptide(L)'
;MLPPPAHHNIIQHQQPPPPPLPSSSPPVPASSSMASTTAPGRKPHIHDSSKYEYSSSGTRQEGDISIWIGTWNLGAADPFSDSRGLMDDADTSRMVRHLVPVGYDLYVLGVQEGVNENVYFAIQAYLNRNPQLLRYQRKELRNDKVVLPNKQAPTDAVFDAVRGRGDGAFMGTKFTGMAVFCGDHVAADVQVLRAGLHKFNIASGSKGGVAVALKIKHSTLCLINCHLDARNDTYRRDQIRLLNTNLGKVMGHPYFDLTQQFHHVVWMGDLNYRIVKMDATEVCRLLTEDRIEELHDRGDGLLNDRKQGIFEGFKEPDKFHNFYPTYKKFPLRGHVDMDDPRWPERVYRVLYKEPFYKGGQVKKRVPGWCDRILVYSTPMRNSDLVAEKVPCPFIQGRWVDNYQSINDGVGMDVSDHSPVTCTMLLKFVRPAMTNIPGGLAPDGLGAYTDLRPSVRLQGPSYAGGPHGPVTTVLTLFNMVWAYFFAKTPVTFVCADDSRNLSIRSFFVVLHE
;
A
#
# COMPACT_ATOMS: atom_id res chain seq x y z
N MET A 1 27.56 -28.04 -63.67
CA MET A 1 26.79 -26.87 -64.10
C MET A 1 25.82 -26.50 -62.99
N LEU A 2 26.10 -25.40 -62.28
CA LEU A 2 25.20 -24.72 -61.36
C LEU A 2 25.41 -23.21 -61.64
N PRO A 3 24.35 -22.41 -61.83
CA PRO A 3 24.49 -21.03 -62.29
C PRO A 3 24.73 -20.05 -61.12
N PRO A 4 25.29 -18.85 -61.40
CA PRO A 4 25.55 -17.82 -60.40
C PRO A 4 24.27 -17.02 -60.02
N PRO A 5 24.27 -16.29 -58.89
CA PRO A 5 23.08 -15.62 -58.37
C PRO A 5 22.66 -14.40 -59.22
N ALA A 6 21.35 -14.26 -59.40
CA ALA A 6 20.72 -13.24 -60.23
C ALA A 6 20.71 -11.85 -59.58
N HIS A 7 21.03 -10.84 -60.39
CA HIS A 7 20.93 -9.42 -60.09
C HIS A 7 19.47 -8.97 -59.84
N HIS A 8 19.27 -8.17 -58.79
CA HIS A 8 18.04 -7.42 -58.53
C HIS A 8 17.85 -6.32 -59.57
N ASN A 9 16.74 -6.36 -60.30
CA ASN A 9 16.17 -5.20 -61.00
C ASN A 9 14.91 -4.76 -60.25
N ILE A 10 15.03 -3.62 -59.57
CA ILE A 10 13.90 -2.90 -58.94
C ILE A 10 13.23 -2.07 -60.04
N ILE A 11 12.01 -2.43 -60.42
CA ILE A 11 11.14 -1.57 -61.22
C ILE A 11 10.40 -0.65 -60.25
N GLN A 12 10.70 0.65 -60.31
CA GLN A 12 9.99 1.70 -59.59
C GLN A 12 8.63 1.97 -60.25
N HIS A 13 7.54 1.66 -59.55
CA HIS A 13 6.24 2.23 -59.87
C HIS A 13 6.11 3.60 -59.20
N GLN A 14 6.11 4.67 -60.01
CA GLN A 14 5.80 6.04 -59.59
C GLN A 14 4.30 6.16 -59.29
N GLN A 15 3.95 6.50 -58.05
CA GLN A 15 2.62 7.00 -57.69
C GLN A 15 2.56 8.53 -57.89
N PRO A 16 1.43 9.09 -58.37
CA PRO A 16 1.27 10.54 -58.52
C PRO A 16 1.07 11.24 -57.16
N PRO A 17 1.44 12.53 -57.04
CA PRO A 17 1.40 13.27 -55.77
C PRO A 17 -0.03 13.63 -55.33
N PRO A 18 -0.28 13.76 -54.02
CA PRO A 18 -1.58 14.16 -53.48
C PRO A 18 -1.84 15.68 -53.66
N PRO A 19 -3.12 16.11 -53.70
CA PRO A 19 -3.50 17.51 -53.89
C PRO A 19 -3.28 18.38 -52.63
N PRO A 20 -3.15 19.72 -52.77
CA PRO A 20 -2.83 20.63 -51.67
C PRO A 20 -4.02 20.87 -50.73
N LEU A 21 -3.72 21.02 -49.44
CA LEU A 21 -4.67 21.36 -48.37
C LEU A 21 -5.10 22.84 -48.45
N PRO A 22 -6.40 23.16 -48.31
CA PRO A 22 -6.85 24.54 -48.22
C PRO A 22 -6.70 25.11 -46.81
N SER A 23 -6.01 26.25 -46.72
CA SER A 23 -5.96 27.14 -45.55
C SER A 23 -7.18 28.06 -45.52
N SER A 24 -7.88 28.16 -44.39
CA SER A 24 -8.43 29.43 -43.85
C SER A 24 -9.27 29.15 -42.60
N SER A 25 -8.88 29.78 -41.50
CA SER A 25 -9.69 29.88 -40.28
C SER A 25 -10.91 30.78 -40.53
N PRO A 26 -12.12 30.40 -40.11
CA PRO A 26 -13.23 31.33 -40.03
C PRO A 26 -13.14 32.20 -38.75
N PRO A 27 -13.64 33.45 -38.80
CA PRO A 27 -13.43 34.47 -37.77
C PRO A 27 -14.27 34.25 -36.51
N VAL A 28 -13.72 34.71 -35.38
CA VAL A 28 -14.38 34.80 -34.07
C VAL A 28 -15.57 35.78 -34.15
N PRO A 29 -16.78 35.41 -33.72
CA PRO A 29 -17.87 36.37 -33.60
C PRO A 29 -17.65 37.31 -32.41
N ALA A 30 -17.81 38.59 -32.67
CA ALA A 30 -17.70 39.69 -31.72
C ALA A 30 -18.74 39.62 -30.59
N SER A 31 -18.36 40.17 -29.43
CA SER A 31 -19.23 40.46 -28.30
C SER A 31 -20.44 41.29 -28.73
N SER A 32 -21.65 40.77 -28.51
CA SER A 32 -22.87 41.57 -28.51
C SER A 32 -23.46 41.58 -27.10
N SER A 33 -23.56 42.79 -26.54
CA SER A 33 -24.34 43.09 -25.36
C SER A 33 -25.82 43.15 -25.72
N MET A 34 -26.64 42.27 -25.15
CA MET A 34 -28.05 42.56 -24.89
C MET A 34 -28.46 42.01 -23.52
N ALA A 35 -29.18 42.86 -22.80
CA ALA A 35 -29.55 42.73 -21.41
C ALA A 35 -30.82 41.88 -21.20
N SER A 36 -30.96 41.40 -19.95
CA SER A 36 -32.22 41.14 -19.23
C SER A 36 -33.07 39.95 -19.73
N THR A 37 -33.29 38.89 -18.96
CA THR A 37 -34.10 38.89 -17.73
C THR A 37 -33.76 37.73 -16.78
N THR A 38 -33.85 38.01 -15.49
CA THR A 38 -33.66 37.08 -14.37
C THR A 38 -34.82 36.08 -14.21
N ALA A 39 -34.48 34.80 -14.08
CA ALA A 39 -35.23 33.83 -13.27
C ALA A 39 -34.29 33.26 -12.19
N PRO A 40 -34.72 33.09 -10.93
CA PRO A 40 -33.83 32.72 -9.83
C PRO A 40 -33.48 31.22 -9.91
N GLY A 41 -32.44 30.91 -10.69
CA GLY A 41 -31.83 29.58 -10.75
C GLY A 41 -31.02 29.30 -9.50
N ARG A 42 -31.42 28.26 -8.75
CA ARG A 42 -30.71 27.67 -7.62
C ARG A 42 -29.22 27.51 -7.99
N LYS A 43 -28.31 28.15 -7.23
CA LYS A 43 -26.87 27.97 -7.42
C LYS A 43 -26.55 26.46 -7.34
N PRO A 44 -25.76 25.91 -8.27
CA PRO A 44 -25.26 24.54 -8.12
C PRO A 44 -24.45 24.51 -6.83
N HIS A 45 -24.82 23.62 -5.90
CA HIS A 45 -24.02 23.33 -4.72
C HIS A 45 -22.68 22.75 -5.20
N ILE A 46 -21.68 23.63 -5.33
CA ILE A 46 -20.29 23.20 -5.35
C ILE A 46 -20.07 22.52 -4.01
N HIS A 47 -19.81 21.21 -4.04
CA HIS A 47 -19.45 20.45 -2.86
C HIS A 47 -18.12 21.02 -2.36
N ASP A 48 -18.20 21.85 -1.34
CA ASP A 48 -17.03 22.48 -0.75
C ASP A 48 -16.21 21.43 0.01
N SER A 49 -15.11 21.01 -0.59
CA SER A 49 -14.14 20.09 0.01
C SER A 49 -13.43 20.68 1.24
N SER A 50 -13.62 21.98 1.55
CA SER A 50 -13.08 22.65 2.74
C SER A 50 -13.68 22.17 4.06
N LYS A 51 -14.81 21.43 4.05
CA LYS A 51 -15.50 21.00 5.28
C LYS A 51 -14.77 19.94 6.10
N TYR A 52 -13.70 19.35 5.57
CA TYR A 52 -12.90 18.34 6.26
C TYR A 52 -11.44 18.79 6.33
N GLU A 53 -11.18 19.76 7.20
CA GLU A 53 -9.81 20.20 7.48
C GLU A 53 -9.16 19.18 8.42
N TYR A 54 -8.28 18.34 7.88
CA TYR A 54 -7.46 17.43 8.66
C TYR A 54 -6.27 18.20 9.23
N SER A 55 -5.84 17.86 10.44
CA SER A 55 -4.58 18.41 10.93
C SER A 55 -3.45 18.01 9.99
N SER A 56 -2.82 19.00 9.36
CA SER A 56 -1.65 18.83 8.49
C SER A 56 -0.39 18.41 9.26
N SER A 57 -0.47 18.33 10.60
CA SER A 57 0.66 17.87 11.40
C SER A 57 0.90 16.39 11.15
N GLY A 58 2.11 16.04 10.69
CA GLY A 58 2.56 14.65 10.59
C GLY A 58 2.81 13.99 11.95
N THR A 59 2.49 14.65 13.05
CA THR A 59 2.70 14.16 14.41
C THR A 59 1.43 13.53 14.97
N ARG A 60 1.59 12.53 15.84
CA ARG A 60 0.47 11.84 16.50
C ARG A 60 -0.28 12.79 17.41
N GLN A 61 -1.61 12.78 17.32
CA GLN A 61 -2.49 13.49 18.24
C GLN A 61 -3.45 12.53 18.94
N GLU A 62 -4.03 12.97 20.06
CA GLU A 62 -5.10 12.23 20.72
C GLU A 62 -6.29 12.09 19.76
N GLY A 63 -6.59 10.86 19.38
CA GLY A 63 -7.74 10.51 18.53
C GLY A 63 -7.30 9.65 17.35
N ASP A 64 -6.06 9.88 16.94
CA ASP A 64 -5.40 9.23 15.82
C ASP A 64 -5.08 7.77 16.17
N ILE A 65 -5.12 6.90 15.16
CA ILE A 65 -4.64 5.52 15.25
C ILE A 65 -3.26 5.48 14.59
N SER A 66 -2.27 5.06 15.36
CA SER A 66 -0.88 4.94 14.94
C SER A 66 -0.57 3.53 14.44
N ILE A 67 0.06 3.44 13.27
CA ILE A 67 0.27 2.18 12.55
C ILE A 67 1.73 2.08 12.15
N TRP A 68 2.44 1.07 12.62
CA TRP A 68 3.74 0.69 12.07
C TRP A 68 3.52 -0.30 10.91
N ILE A 69 4.15 -0.04 9.77
CA ILE A 69 4.04 -0.87 8.56
C ILE A 69 5.45 -1.27 8.13
N GLY A 70 5.72 -2.56 8.04
CA GLY A 70 6.99 -3.11 7.58
C GLY A 70 6.81 -4.05 6.39
N THR A 71 7.80 -4.07 5.49
CA THR A 71 7.98 -5.13 4.50
C THR A 71 9.40 -5.65 4.53
N TRP A 72 9.58 -6.97 4.47
CA TRP A 72 10.90 -7.58 4.44
C TRP A 72 10.94 -8.87 3.61
N ASN A 73 11.73 -8.86 2.54
CA ASN A 73 12.09 -10.09 1.84
C ASN A 73 13.19 -10.81 2.65
N LEU A 74 12.88 -11.98 3.19
CA LEU A 74 13.78 -12.75 4.05
C LEU A 74 14.84 -13.54 3.28
N GLY A 75 14.81 -13.56 1.95
CA GLY A 75 15.83 -14.25 1.14
C GLY A 75 15.90 -15.76 1.40
N ALA A 76 14.82 -16.36 1.88
CA ALA A 76 14.74 -17.74 2.38
C ALA A 76 15.66 -18.06 3.57
N ALA A 77 16.04 -17.04 4.34
CA ALA A 77 16.62 -17.19 5.66
C ALA A 77 15.53 -17.13 6.74
N ASP A 78 15.83 -17.72 7.90
CA ASP A 78 15.11 -17.44 9.14
C ASP A 78 16.02 -16.59 10.04
N PRO A 79 15.69 -15.30 10.28
CA PRO A 79 16.49 -14.46 11.15
C PRO A 79 16.55 -14.96 12.60
N PHE A 80 15.53 -15.69 13.04
CA PHE A 80 15.28 -15.99 14.45
C PHE A 80 15.50 -17.47 14.78
N SER A 81 16.21 -18.20 13.92
CA SER A 81 16.70 -19.55 14.21
C SER A 81 18.17 -19.56 14.59
N ASP A 82 18.54 -20.29 15.64
CA ASP A 82 19.93 -20.64 15.96
C ASP A 82 20.22 -22.11 15.63
N SER A 83 21.45 -22.58 15.89
CA SER A 83 21.84 -23.98 15.67
C SER A 83 21.08 -25.01 16.54
N ARG A 84 20.29 -24.54 17.52
CA ARG A 84 19.48 -25.35 18.45
C ARG A 84 17.98 -25.25 18.15
N GLY A 85 17.56 -24.44 17.18
CA GLY A 85 16.15 -24.26 16.81
C GLY A 85 15.71 -22.80 16.95
N LEU A 86 14.67 -22.55 17.76
CA LEU A 86 14.20 -21.19 18.05
C LEU A 86 15.23 -20.47 18.93
N MET A 87 15.68 -19.30 18.47
CA MET A 87 16.55 -18.42 19.25
C MET A 87 15.87 -18.07 20.59
N ASP A 88 16.66 -17.90 21.65
CA ASP A 88 16.08 -17.49 22.93
C ASP A 88 15.42 -16.11 22.84
N ASP A 89 14.51 -15.85 23.77
CA ASP A 89 13.69 -14.64 23.67
C ASP A 89 14.50 -13.35 23.89
N ALA A 90 15.63 -13.41 24.61
CA ALA A 90 16.44 -12.23 24.90
C ALA A 90 17.18 -11.77 23.63
N ASP A 91 17.78 -12.71 22.91
CA ASP A 91 18.46 -12.43 21.65
C ASP A 91 17.46 -12.09 20.53
N THR A 92 16.32 -12.78 20.49
CA THR A 92 15.21 -12.41 19.60
C THR A 92 14.76 -10.97 19.83
N SER A 93 14.58 -10.56 21.10
CA SER A 93 14.21 -9.19 21.45
C SER A 93 15.29 -8.17 21.05
N ARG A 94 16.57 -8.53 21.19
CA ARG A 94 17.71 -7.69 20.76
C ARG A 94 17.76 -7.47 19.26
N MET A 95 17.30 -8.44 18.47
CA MET A 95 17.19 -8.32 17.02
C MET A 95 15.95 -7.51 16.62
N VAL A 96 14.78 -7.87 17.15
CA VAL A 96 13.49 -7.23 16.78
C VAL A 96 13.49 -5.74 17.10
N ARG A 97 14.16 -5.27 18.16
CA ARG A 97 14.22 -3.84 18.52
C ARG A 97 14.85 -2.94 17.43
N HIS A 98 15.68 -3.50 16.54
CA HIS A 98 16.26 -2.76 15.41
C HIS A 98 15.26 -2.59 14.26
N LEU A 99 14.22 -3.43 14.21
CA LEU A 99 13.20 -3.43 13.17
C LEU A 99 11.90 -2.76 13.63
N VAL A 100 11.44 -3.10 14.84
CA VAL A 100 10.11 -2.78 15.34
C VAL A 100 10.22 -1.82 16.52
N PRO A 101 9.83 -0.54 16.36
CA PRO A 101 9.66 0.37 17.49
C PRO A 101 8.46 -0.05 18.35
N VAL A 102 8.38 0.42 19.59
CA VAL A 102 7.22 0.19 20.48
C VAL A 102 6.35 1.44 20.59
N GLY A 103 5.09 1.29 21.01
CA GLY A 103 4.18 2.41 21.28
C GLY A 103 3.13 2.71 20.21
N TYR A 104 3.10 1.95 19.11
CA TYR A 104 2.07 2.03 18.07
C TYR A 104 0.82 1.20 18.44
N ASP A 105 -0.33 1.57 17.88
CA ASP A 105 -1.61 0.90 18.13
C ASP A 105 -1.75 -0.38 17.30
N LEU A 106 -1.28 -0.31 16.05
CA LEU A 106 -1.27 -1.42 15.09
C LEU A 106 0.14 -1.64 14.54
N TYR A 107 0.48 -2.90 14.31
CA TYR A 107 1.70 -3.30 13.60
C TYR A 107 1.32 -4.22 12.45
N VAL A 108 1.82 -3.93 11.25
CA VAL A 108 1.60 -4.73 10.06
C VAL A 108 2.94 -5.09 9.47
N LEU A 109 3.23 -6.39 9.31
CA LEU A 109 4.45 -6.86 8.66
C LEU A 109 4.10 -7.72 7.46
N GLY A 110 4.55 -7.31 6.28
CA GLY A 110 4.61 -8.12 5.08
C GLY A 110 5.96 -8.81 4.95
N VAL A 111 5.95 -10.11 4.66
CA VAL A 111 7.17 -10.91 4.42
C VAL A 111 7.14 -11.51 3.02
N GLN A 112 8.28 -11.56 2.35
CA GLN A 112 8.48 -12.31 1.10
C GLN A 112 9.63 -13.31 1.29
N GLU A 113 9.59 -14.39 0.51
CA GLU A 113 10.54 -15.52 0.62
C GLU A 113 10.69 -16.08 2.04
N GLY A 114 9.65 -15.98 2.88
CA GLY A 114 9.67 -16.57 4.21
C GLY A 114 9.68 -18.09 4.14
N VAL A 115 10.42 -18.74 5.04
CA VAL A 115 10.48 -20.21 5.16
C VAL A 115 9.68 -20.74 6.35
N ASN A 116 9.47 -19.91 7.37
CA ASN A 116 8.61 -20.17 8.52
C ASN A 116 8.06 -18.85 9.10
N GLU A 117 7.25 -18.94 10.16
CA GLU A 117 6.58 -17.78 10.77
C GLU A 117 7.29 -17.25 12.02
N ASN A 118 8.54 -17.64 12.28
CA ASN A 118 9.28 -17.25 13.48
C ASN A 118 9.40 -15.74 13.63
N VAL A 119 9.54 -15.00 12.53
CA VAL A 119 9.49 -13.52 12.53
C VAL A 119 8.22 -12.96 13.14
N TYR A 120 7.05 -13.57 12.90
CA TYR A 120 5.79 -13.10 13.47
C TYR A 120 5.69 -13.42 14.96
N PHE A 121 6.16 -14.61 15.38
CA PHE A 121 6.19 -14.99 16.80
C PHE A 121 7.17 -14.12 17.60
N ALA A 122 8.36 -13.88 17.05
CA ALA A 122 9.38 -13.00 17.60
C ALA A 122 8.84 -11.58 17.84
N ILE A 123 8.17 -11.01 16.85
CA ILE A 123 7.56 -9.67 16.97
C ILE A 123 6.46 -9.67 18.02
N GLN A 124 5.57 -10.66 18.02
CA GLN A 124 4.50 -10.72 19.02
C GLN A 124 5.05 -10.83 20.45
N ALA A 125 6.08 -11.65 20.66
CA ALA A 125 6.74 -11.79 21.96
C ALA A 125 7.41 -10.49 22.39
N TYR A 126 8.14 -9.84 21.49
CA TYR A 126 8.77 -8.54 21.73
C TYR A 126 7.75 -7.45 22.08
N LEU A 127 6.67 -7.33 21.30
CA LEU A 127 5.61 -6.36 21.54
C LEU A 127 4.95 -6.55 22.90
N ASN A 128 4.74 -7.80 23.36
CA ASN A 128 4.14 -8.07 24.67
C ASN A 128 5.09 -7.88 25.85
N ARG A 129 6.35 -7.49 25.61
CA ARG A 129 7.33 -7.07 26.64
C ARG A 129 7.51 -5.56 26.70
N ASN A 130 6.63 -4.80 26.06
CA ASN A 130 6.72 -3.35 26.04
C ASN A 130 6.66 -2.77 27.47
N PRO A 131 7.36 -1.64 27.73
CA PRO A 131 7.37 -1.01 29.05
C PRO A 131 6.00 -0.54 29.56
N GLN A 132 5.04 -0.34 28.65
CA GLN A 132 3.69 0.14 28.98
C GLN A 132 2.75 -0.99 29.41
N LEU A 133 3.22 -2.25 29.41
CA LEU A 133 2.44 -3.46 29.73
C LEU A 133 1.17 -3.60 28.88
N LEU A 134 1.17 -3.02 27.68
CA LEU A 134 0.10 -3.20 26.71
C LEU A 134 0.15 -4.62 26.16
N ARG A 135 -1.02 -5.22 25.92
CA ARG A 135 -1.09 -6.54 25.30
C ARG A 135 -1.36 -6.39 23.81
N TYR A 136 -0.61 -7.15 23.00
CA TYR A 136 -0.73 -7.17 21.56
C TYR A 136 -1.09 -8.58 21.07
N GLN A 137 -2.13 -8.65 20.25
CA GLN A 137 -2.63 -9.90 19.69
C GLN A 137 -2.47 -9.90 18.17
N ARG A 138 -1.89 -10.98 17.63
CA ARG A 138 -1.91 -11.24 16.19
C ARG A 138 -3.36 -11.56 15.79
N LYS A 139 -3.93 -10.77 14.88
CA LYS A 139 -5.27 -11.00 14.35
C LYS A 139 -5.23 -12.19 13.38
N GLU A 140 -6.23 -13.07 13.48
CA GLU A 140 -6.45 -14.09 12.47
C GLU A 140 -7.02 -13.45 11.20
N LEU A 141 -6.36 -13.66 10.06
CA LEU A 141 -6.78 -13.11 8.77
C LEU A 141 -7.85 -14.01 8.12
N ARG A 142 -9.03 -14.03 8.75
CA ARG A 142 -10.19 -14.82 8.33
C ARG A 142 -11.33 -13.93 7.86
N ASN A 143 -12.18 -14.49 7.02
CA ASN A 143 -13.41 -13.83 6.57
C ASN A 143 -14.56 -14.17 7.52
N ASP A 144 -15.32 -13.14 7.92
CA ASP A 144 -16.48 -13.33 8.77
C ASP A 144 -17.53 -14.22 8.07
N LYS A 145 -18.07 -15.20 8.81
CA LYS A 145 -18.98 -16.23 8.30
C LYS A 145 -20.35 -15.69 7.90
N VAL A 146 -20.76 -14.56 8.48
CA VAL A 146 -22.12 -14.02 8.40
C VAL A 146 -22.16 -12.77 7.52
N VAL A 147 -21.18 -11.88 7.68
CA VAL A 147 -21.21 -10.57 7.01
C VAL A 147 -20.74 -10.64 5.56
N LEU A 148 -19.77 -11.51 5.25
CA LEU A 148 -19.06 -11.50 3.96
C LEU A 148 -18.54 -12.91 3.57
N PRO A 149 -19.44 -13.90 3.31
CA PRO A 149 -19.04 -15.27 3.04
C PRO A 149 -18.25 -15.38 1.72
N ASN A 150 -17.05 -15.96 1.78
CA ASN A 150 -16.33 -16.41 0.59
C ASN A 150 -16.74 -17.86 0.27
N LYS A 151 -17.73 -18.03 -0.62
CA LYS A 151 -18.26 -19.36 -1.00
C LYS A 151 -17.23 -20.29 -1.65
N GLN A 152 -16.07 -19.78 -2.06
CA GLN A 152 -15.03 -20.55 -2.74
C GLN A 152 -13.97 -21.09 -1.77
N ALA A 153 -14.05 -20.78 -0.47
CA ALA A 153 -13.09 -21.21 0.53
C ALA A 153 -13.78 -21.78 1.78
N PRO A 154 -13.13 -22.71 2.50
CA PRO A 154 -13.61 -23.19 3.80
C PRO A 154 -13.85 -22.05 4.79
N THR A 155 -14.84 -22.21 5.68
CA THR A 155 -15.25 -21.16 6.62
C THR A 155 -14.23 -20.82 7.71
N ASP A 156 -13.21 -21.66 7.89
CA ASP A 156 -12.08 -21.52 8.81
C ASP A 156 -10.77 -21.15 8.10
N ALA A 157 -10.83 -20.93 6.78
CA ALA A 157 -9.66 -20.60 5.97
C ALA A 157 -9.02 -19.28 6.43
N VAL A 158 -7.70 -19.34 6.66
CA VAL A 158 -6.84 -18.19 6.94
C VAL A 158 -6.16 -17.76 5.65
N PHE A 159 -6.23 -16.48 5.33
CA PHE A 159 -5.65 -15.88 4.12
C PHE A 159 -4.43 -15.02 4.46
N ASP A 160 -3.44 -15.61 5.12
CA ASP A 160 -2.24 -14.91 5.59
C ASP A 160 -1.02 -15.08 4.69
N ALA A 161 -1.01 -16.06 3.79
CA ALA A 161 0.16 -16.34 2.97
C ALA A 161 -0.15 -17.02 1.61
N VAL A 162 0.54 -16.55 0.56
CA VAL A 162 0.71 -17.27 -0.70
C VAL A 162 1.94 -18.18 -0.60
N ARG A 163 1.73 -19.49 -0.66
CA ARG A 163 2.80 -20.50 -0.51
C ARG A 163 3.16 -21.15 -1.85
N GLY A 164 4.43 -21.52 -2.02
CA GLY A 164 4.88 -22.32 -3.15
C GLY A 164 6.36 -22.64 -3.15
N ARG A 165 6.78 -23.56 -4.03
CA ARG A 165 8.20 -23.94 -4.20
C ARG A 165 8.89 -22.96 -5.13
N GLY A 166 10.05 -22.46 -4.73
CA GLY A 166 10.84 -21.49 -5.50
C GLY A 166 11.68 -22.11 -6.61
N ASP A 167 12.42 -21.25 -7.31
CA ASP A 167 13.34 -21.56 -8.40
C ASP A 167 14.49 -22.48 -7.92
N GLY A 168 14.44 -23.78 -8.26
CA GLY A 168 15.38 -24.81 -7.80
C GLY A 168 14.77 -25.70 -6.71
N ALA A 169 13.84 -26.56 -7.12
CA ALA A 169 12.88 -27.37 -6.33
C ALA A 169 13.44 -28.29 -5.22
N PHE A 170 14.68 -28.11 -4.79
CA PHE A 170 15.36 -28.85 -3.72
C PHE A 170 15.31 -28.14 -2.35
N MET A 171 15.04 -26.83 -2.29
CA MET A 171 14.89 -26.09 -1.03
C MET A 171 13.40 -25.83 -0.75
N GLY A 172 12.98 -25.95 0.51
CA GLY A 172 11.58 -26.08 0.96
C GLY A 172 10.56 -25.03 0.48
N THR A 173 9.30 -25.20 0.88
CA THR A 173 8.21 -24.29 0.53
C THR A 173 8.47 -22.89 1.10
N LYS A 174 8.43 -21.87 0.23
CA LYS A 174 8.51 -20.45 0.62
C LYS A 174 7.12 -19.83 0.67
N PHE A 175 6.99 -18.67 1.31
CA PHE A 175 5.75 -17.90 1.29
C PHE A 175 5.96 -16.38 1.15
N THR A 176 4.92 -15.73 0.63
CA THR A 176 4.69 -14.29 0.71
C THR A 176 3.46 -14.09 1.58
N GLY A 177 3.62 -13.45 2.74
CA GLY A 177 2.55 -13.40 3.74
C GLY A 177 2.49 -12.10 4.52
N MET A 178 1.50 -11.97 5.38
CA MET A 178 1.28 -10.76 6.18
C MET A 178 0.73 -11.10 7.56
N ALA A 179 1.19 -10.36 8.57
CA ALA A 179 0.64 -10.40 9.92
C ALA A 179 0.19 -9.01 10.37
N VAL A 180 -0.92 -8.96 11.09
CA VAL A 180 -1.45 -7.75 11.74
C VAL A 180 -1.48 -8.00 13.25
N PHE A 181 -0.80 -7.17 14.02
CA PHE A 181 -0.85 -7.16 15.48
C PHE A 181 -1.61 -5.92 15.94
N CYS A 182 -2.51 -6.12 16.90
CA CYS A 182 -3.39 -5.08 17.41
C CYS A 182 -3.25 -5.01 18.93
N GLY A 183 -3.05 -3.79 19.44
CA GLY A 183 -3.08 -3.54 20.87
C GLY A 183 -4.50 -3.70 21.43
N ASP A 184 -4.62 -4.37 22.57
CA ASP A 184 -5.92 -4.63 23.21
C ASP A 184 -6.65 -3.32 23.57
N HIS A 185 -5.91 -2.22 23.75
CA HIS A 185 -6.46 -0.88 24.03
C HIS A 185 -7.19 -0.24 22.84
N VAL A 186 -6.98 -0.71 21.61
CA VAL A 186 -7.72 -0.27 20.40
C VAL A 186 -8.53 -1.39 19.75
N ALA A 187 -8.56 -2.59 20.35
CA ALA A 187 -9.16 -3.76 19.73
C ALA A 187 -10.67 -3.61 19.45
N ALA A 188 -11.38 -2.81 20.25
CA ALA A 188 -12.79 -2.49 20.04
C ALA A 188 -13.05 -1.62 18.80
N ASP A 189 -12.06 -0.81 18.40
CA ASP A 189 -12.15 0.07 17.24
C ASP A 189 -11.67 -0.60 15.94
N VAL A 190 -11.04 -1.77 16.03
CA VAL A 190 -10.36 -2.42 14.90
C VAL A 190 -10.96 -3.78 14.61
N GLN A 191 -11.65 -3.86 13.48
CA GLN A 191 -12.27 -5.09 12.97
C GLN A 191 -11.60 -5.52 11.66
N VAL A 192 -11.23 -6.81 11.56
CA VAL A 192 -10.89 -7.41 10.27
C VAL A 192 -12.19 -7.62 9.50
N LEU A 193 -12.37 -6.89 8.39
CA LEU A 193 -13.54 -7.05 7.52
C LEU A 193 -13.37 -8.24 6.59
N ARG A 194 -12.17 -8.34 6.00
CA ARG A 194 -11.86 -9.37 5.02
C ARG A 194 -10.37 -9.59 4.88
N ALA A 195 -9.99 -10.78 4.46
CA ALA A 195 -8.66 -11.14 3.99
C ALA A 195 -8.76 -11.99 2.71
N GLY A 196 -7.72 -11.91 1.88
CA GLY A 196 -7.70 -12.57 0.58
C GLY A 196 -6.29 -12.74 0.06
N LEU A 197 -6.13 -13.68 -0.87
CA LEU A 197 -4.86 -13.94 -1.53
C LEU A 197 -5.07 -14.06 -3.04
N HIS A 198 -4.03 -13.70 -3.79
CA HIS A 198 -3.97 -13.93 -5.22
C HIS A 198 -2.59 -14.45 -5.59
N LYS A 199 -2.54 -15.66 -6.18
CA LYS A 199 -1.33 -16.29 -6.68
C LYS A 199 -1.31 -16.18 -8.21
N PHE A 200 -0.20 -15.72 -8.79
CA PHE A 200 -0.13 -15.43 -10.23
C PHE A 200 -0.25 -16.66 -11.11
N ASN A 201 0.69 -17.61 -10.99
CA ASN A 201 0.58 -18.92 -11.62
C ASN A 201 1.20 -20.00 -10.71
N ILE A 202 0.89 -21.27 -10.99
CA ILE A 202 1.37 -22.42 -10.19
C ILE A 202 2.91 -22.48 -10.18
N ALA A 203 3.55 -22.13 -11.30
CA ALA A 203 5.00 -22.12 -11.48
C ALA A 203 5.70 -20.91 -10.82
N SER A 204 4.96 -19.91 -10.35
CA SER A 204 5.52 -18.66 -9.79
C SER A 204 5.96 -18.81 -8.33
N GLY A 205 5.90 -20.03 -7.78
CA GLY A 205 6.28 -20.33 -6.40
C GLY A 205 5.45 -19.53 -5.39
N SER A 206 6.10 -18.68 -4.61
CA SER A 206 5.48 -17.81 -3.61
C SER A 206 5.12 -16.40 -4.13
N LYS A 207 5.27 -16.12 -5.43
CA LYS A 207 4.88 -14.82 -6.00
C LYS A 207 3.37 -14.66 -6.09
N GLY A 208 2.90 -13.49 -5.68
CA GLY A 208 1.48 -13.18 -5.54
C GLY A 208 1.29 -12.03 -4.57
N GLY A 209 0.07 -11.86 -4.09
CA GLY A 209 -0.27 -10.87 -3.07
C GLY A 209 -1.25 -11.39 -2.03
N VAL A 210 -1.14 -10.84 -0.83
CA VAL A 210 -2.06 -11.03 0.30
C VAL A 210 -2.66 -9.67 0.61
N ALA A 211 -3.95 -9.63 0.88
CA ALA A 211 -4.64 -8.41 1.29
C ALA A 211 -5.45 -8.63 2.57
N VAL A 212 -5.51 -7.60 3.42
CA VAL A 212 -6.39 -7.51 4.58
C VAL A 212 -7.11 -6.16 4.54
N ALA A 213 -8.43 -6.18 4.73
CA ALA A 213 -9.25 -4.99 4.88
C ALA A 213 -9.65 -4.87 6.35
N LEU A 214 -9.30 -3.74 6.96
CA LEU A 214 -9.65 -3.39 8.32
C LEU A 214 -10.72 -2.29 8.30
N LYS A 215 -11.69 -2.39 9.20
CA LYS A 215 -12.48 -1.25 9.64
C LYS A 215 -11.84 -0.72 10.91
N ILE A 216 -11.44 0.55 10.87
CA ILE A 216 -10.86 1.26 12.00
C ILE A 216 -11.77 2.43 12.32
N LYS A 217 -12.48 2.36 13.44
CA LYS A 217 -13.61 3.24 13.78
C LYS A 217 -14.64 3.25 12.64
N HIS A 218 -14.72 4.35 11.90
CA HIS A 218 -15.63 4.53 10.77
C HIS A 218 -14.92 4.59 9.40
N SER A 219 -13.61 4.33 9.35
CA SER A 219 -12.82 4.30 8.11
C SER A 219 -12.44 2.87 7.72
N THR A 220 -12.13 2.67 6.45
CA THR A 220 -11.68 1.38 5.90
C THR A 220 -10.28 1.49 5.34
N LEU A 221 -9.40 0.61 5.80
CA LEU A 221 -8.00 0.53 5.39
C LEU A 221 -7.72 -0.84 4.80
N CYS A 222 -7.33 -0.90 3.53
CA CYS A 222 -6.85 -2.12 2.90
C CYS A 222 -5.33 -2.13 2.84
N LEU A 223 -4.70 -3.16 3.40
CA LEU A 223 -3.26 -3.39 3.35
C LEU A 223 -2.97 -4.55 2.40
N ILE A 224 -2.01 -4.37 1.50
CA ILE A 224 -1.59 -5.36 0.52
C ILE A 224 -0.10 -5.61 0.68
N ASN A 225 0.29 -6.88 0.84
CA ASN A 225 1.67 -7.30 0.69
C ASN A 225 1.83 -8.11 -0.60
N CYS A 226 2.86 -7.86 -1.41
CA CYS A 226 3.12 -8.67 -2.59
C CYS A 226 4.60 -8.99 -2.84
N HIS A 227 4.83 -9.95 -3.74
CA HIS A 227 6.13 -10.27 -4.32
C HIS A 227 5.97 -10.39 -5.84
N LEU A 228 6.49 -9.38 -6.55
CA LEU A 228 6.32 -9.24 -8.00
C LEU A 228 7.45 -9.91 -8.80
N ASP A 229 7.29 -9.96 -10.12
CA ASP A 229 8.32 -10.47 -11.03
C ASP A 229 9.59 -9.60 -11.02
N ALA A 230 10.74 -10.27 -11.08
CA ALA A 230 12.07 -9.66 -10.98
C ALA A 230 12.80 -9.52 -12.31
N ARG A 231 12.25 -10.08 -13.40
CA ARG A 231 12.95 -10.23 -14.69
C ARG A 231 12.24 -9.52 -15.84
N ASN A 232 10.92 -9.45 -15.81
CA ASN A 232 10.12 -8.91 -16.90
C ASN A 232 9.25 -7.74 -16.41
N ASP A 233 9.64 -6.53 -16.79
CA ASP A 233 8.94 -5.30 -16.41
C ASP A 233 7.49 -5.26 -16.90
N THR A 234 7.21 -5.74 -18.12
CA THR A 234 5.84 -5.79 -18.66
C THR A 234 4.98 -6.74 -17.83
N TYR A 235 5.49 -7.94 -17.55
CA TYR A 235 4.77 -8.90 -16.73
C TYR A 235 4.55 -8.39 -15.30
N ARG A 236 5.54 -7.69 -14.72
CA ARG A 236 5.38 -7.01 -13.43
C ARG A 236 4.25 -5.98 -13.45
N ARG A 237 4.14 -5.16 -14.51
CA ARG A 237 3.04 -4.20 -14.66
C ARG A 237 1.68 -4.90 -14.73
N ASP A 238 1.59 -5.99 -15.47
CA ASP A 238 0.37 -6.80 -15.56
C ASP A 238 0.00 -7.40 -14.20
N GLN A 239 1.00 -7.90 -13.45
CA GLN A 239 0.82 -8.41 -12.09
C GLN A 239 0.25 -7.35 -11.14
N ILE A 240 0.70 -6.09 -11.21
CA ILE A 240 0.16 -5.00 -10.40
C ILE A 240 -1.32 -4.76 -10.73
N ARG A 241 -1.67 -4.67 -12.01
CA ARG A 241 -3.07 -4.48 -12.45
C ARG A 241 -3.95 -5.66 -12.03
N LEU A 242 -3.43 -6.88 -12.16
CA LEU A 242 -4.11 -8.11 -11.80
C LEU A 242 -4.36 -8.20 -10.30
N LEU A 243 -3.37 -7.86 -9.46
CA LEU A 243 -3.54 -7.79 -8.01
C LEU A 243 -4.60 -6.76 -7.64
N ASN A 244 -4.56 -5.54 -8.21
CA ASN A 244 -5.55 -4.51 -7.93
C ASN A 244 -6.98 -4.97 -8.24
N THR A 245 -7.17 -5.62 -9.39
CA THR A 245 -8.48 -6.10 -9.84
C THR A 245 -8.95 -7.33 -9.05
N ASN A 246 -8.12 -8.36 -8.94
CA ASN A 246 -8.53 -9.65 -8.38
C ASN A 246 -8.60 -9.62 -6.86
N LEU A 247 -7.69 -8.92 -6.19
CA LEU A 247 -7.86 -8.68 -4.76
C LEU A 247 -9.05 -7.75 -4.54
N GLY A 248 -9.30 -6.74 -5.38
CA GLY A 248 -10.55 -5.94 -5.29
C GLY A 248 -11.82 -6.79 -5.28
N LYS A 249 -11.91 -7.75 -6.22
CA LYS A 249 -13.02 -8.73 -6.29
C LYS A 249 -13.15 -9.58 -5.04
N VAL A 250 -12.02 -10.05 -4.51
CA VAL A 250 -11.99 -10.88 -3.30
C VAL A 250 -12.32 -10.04 -2.07
N MET A 251 -11.85 -8.80 -2.00
CA MET A 251 -11.87 -7.97 -0.80
C MET A 251 -13.17 -7.20 -0.60
N GLY A 252 -13.95 -6.98 -1.66
CA GLY A 252 -15.24 -6.32 -1.58
C GLY A 252 -16.17 -6.68 -2.73
N HIS A 253 -16.61 -5.68 -3.47
CA HIS A 253 -17.58 -5.85 -4.54
C HIS A 253 -16.89 -6.29 -5.86
N PRO A 254 -17.38 -7.31 -6.58
CA PRO A 254 -16.72 -7.88 -7.77
C PRO A 254 -16.47 -6.96 -8.97
N TYR A 255 -17.02 -5.75 -8.97
CA TYR A 255 -16.90 -4.78 -10.07
C TYR A 255 -15.97 -3.61 -9.74
N PHE A 256 -15.47 -3.55 -8.51
CA PHE A 256 -14.60 -2.49 -8.06
C PHE A 256 -13.20 -3.07 -7.77
N ASP A 257 -12.17 -2.31 -8.10
CA ASP A 257 -10.80 -2.64 -7.71
C ASP A 257 -10.52 -2.20 -6.26
N LEU A 258 -9.30 -2.38 -5.73
CA LEU A 258 -9.01 -1.99 -4.36
C LEU A 258 -9.18 -0.47 -4.12
N THR A 259 -8.80 0.36 -5.08
CA THR A 259 -8.77 1.83 -4.93
C THR A 259 -10.16 2.47 -4.92
N GLN A 260 -11.19 1.74 -5.35
CA GLN A 260 -12.54 2.27 -5.49
C GLN A 260 -13.47 2.01 -4.29
N GLN A 261 -13.09 1.14 -3.36
CA GLN A 261 -13.99 0.62 -2.31
C GLN A 261 -13.42 0.70 -0.89
N PHE A 262 -12.17 1.15 -0.74
CA PHE A 262 -11.57 1.42 0.57
C PHE A 262 -11.20 2.90 0.70
N HIS A 263 -11.37 3.46 1.91
CA HIS A 263 -11.00 4.85 2.16
C HIS A 263 -9.49 5.06 1.98
N HIS A 264 -8.71 4.09 2.45
CA HIS A 264 -7.27 4.06 2.35
C HIS A 264 -6.78 2.70 1.86
N VAL A 265 -5.75 2.71 1.02
CA VAL A 265 -5.08 1.52 0.51
C VAL A 265 -3.58 1.68 0.71
N VAL A 266 -2.96 0.77 1.44
CA VAL A 266 -1.50 0.69 1.58
C VAL A 266 -1.01 -0.51 0.79
N TRP A 267 -0.14 -0.26 -0.18
CA TRP A 267 0.48 -1.29 -0.99
C TRP A 267 1.95 -1.40 -0.64
N MET A 268 2.37 -2.56 -0.15
CA MET A 268 3.75 -2.83 0.24
C MET A 268 4.26 -4.15 -0.32
N GLY A 269 5.57 -4.34 -0.25
CA GLY A 269 6.19 -5.62 -0.59
C GLY A 269 7.49 -5.49 -1.35
N ASP A 270 7.99 -6.64 -1.81
CA ASP A 270 9.06 -6.71 -2.81
C ASP A 270 8.44 -6.50 -4.20
N LEU A 271 8.41 -5.23 -4.61
CA LEU A 271 7.95 -4.81 -5.93
C LEU A 271 9.01 -5.08 -7.01
N ASN A 272 10.23 -5.46 -6.63
CA ASN A 272 11.33 -5.82 -7.51
C ASN A 272 11.79 -4.73 -8.50
N TYR A 273 11.45 -3.46 -8.27
CA TYR A 273 11.99 -2.34 -9.05
C TYR A 273 13.50 -2.18 -8.81
N ARG A 274 14.23 -1.88 -9.89
CA ARG A 274 15.70 -1.78 -9.89
C ARG A 274 16.13 -0.38 -10.28
N ILE A 275 17.38 -0.03 -9.96
CA ILE A 275 18.01 1.14 -10.57
C ILE A 275 18.23 0.84 -12.05
N VAL A 276 17.79 1.77 -12.89
CA VAL A 276 17.93 1.73 -14.35
C VAL A 276 18.83 2.84 -14.84
N LYS A 277 19.33 2.73 -16.08
CA LYS A 277 20.16 3.75 -16.77
C LYS A 277 21.51 4.06 -16.11
N MET A 278 21.91 3.30 -15.09
CA MET A 278 23.17 3.45 -14.37
C MET A 278 23.78 2.06 -14.15
N ASP A 279 25.09 1.95 -14.18
CA ASP A 279 25.79 0.72 -13.82
C ASP A 279 26.15 0.71 -12.33
N ALA A 280 26.62 -0.44 -11.84
CA ALA A 280 26.94 -0.59 -10.43
C ALA A 280 28.04 0.36 -9.95
N THR A 281 28.99 0.73 -10.82
CA THR A 281 30.10 1.63 -10.49
C THR A 281 29.58 3.03 -10.20
N GLU A 282 28.75 3.56 -11.10
CA GLU A 282 28.13 4.88 -10.93
C GLU A 282 27.20 4.92 -9.71
N VAL A 283 26.45 3.83 -9.47
CA VAL A 283 25.59 3.72 -8.28
C VAL A 283 26.43 3.76 -6.99
N CYS A 284 27.49 2.96 -6.90
CA CYS A 284 28.39 2.98 -5.73
C CYS A 284 29.02 4.37 -5.54
N ARG A 285 29.47 5.03 -6.62
CA ARG A 285 30.04 6.38 -6.56
C ARG A 285 29.07 7.38 -5.94
N LEU A 286 27.81 7.43 -6.40
CA LEU A 286 26.81 8.34 -5.84
C LEU A 286 26.45 8.04 -4.39
N LEU A 287 26.50 6.76 -3.98
CA LEU A 287 26.31 6.37 -2.58
C LEU A 287 27.49 6.85 -1.71
N THR A 288 28.73 6.68 -2.17
CA THR A 288 29.93 7.21 -1.47
C THR A 288 29.89 8.73 -1.33
N GLU A 289 29.32 9.45 -2.31
CA GLU A 289 29.20 10.91 -2.30
C GLU A 289 27.98 11.44 -1.52
N ASP A 290 27.21 10.57 -0.85
CA ASP A 290 25.94 10.93 -0.15
C ASP A 290 24.90 11.60 -1.07
N ARG A 291 24.89 11.26 -2.36
CA ARG A 291 23.98 11.81 -3.39
C ARG A 291 22.80 10.89 -3.66
N ILE A 292 22.16 10.43 -2.59
CA ILE A 292 21.11 9.41 -2.64
C ILE A 292 19.84 9.95 -3.31
N GLU A 293 19.45 11.20 -3.02
CA GLU A 293 18.29 11.85 -3.64
C GLU A 293 18.45 11.89 -5.17
N GLU A 294 19.63 12.30 -5.66
CA GLU A 294 19.93 12.29 -7.09
C GLU A 294 19.93 10.88 -7.68
N LEU A 295 20.54 9.92 -6.99
CA LEU A 295 20.56 8.52 -7.42
C LEU A 295 19.13 7.98 -7.60
N HIS A 296 18.24 8.32 -6.67
CA HIS A 296 16.84 7.94 -6.71
C HIS A 296 16.12 8.58 -7.91
N ASP A 297 16.22 9.90 -8.07
CA ASP A 297 15.49 10.64 -9.10
C ASP A 297 15.91 10.26 -10.52
N ARG A 298 17.21 9.99 -10.71
CA ARG A 298 17.77 9.56 -12.00
C ARG A 298 17.53 8.07 -12.27
N GLY A 299 17.60 7.25 -11.22
CA GLY A 299 17.80 5.81 -11.32
C GLY A 299 16.57 4.95 -11.02
N ASP A 300 15.61 5.39 -10.21
CA ASP A 300 14.54 4.49 -9.75
C ASP A 300 13.58 4.07 -10.88
N GLY A 301 13.54 2.76 -11.15
CA GLY A 301 12.67 2.16 -12.15
C GLY A 301 11.18 2.36 -11.86
N LEU A 302 10.76 2.49 -10.60
CA LEU A 302 9.36 2.73 -10.26
C LEU A 302 8.88 4.09 -10.78
N LEU A 303 9.73 5.13 -10.74
CA LEU A 303 9.39 6.46 -11.26
C LEU A 303 9.08 6.42 -12.75
N ASN A 304 9.72 5.54 -13.53
CA ASN A 304 9.44 5.38 -14.96
C ASN A 304 8.09 4.70 -15.22
N ASP A 305 7.74 3.69 -14.43
CA ASP A 305 6.45 3.00 -14.56
C ASP A 305 5.28 3.89 -14.06
N ARG A 306 5.52 4.74 -13.05
CA ARG A 306 4.52 5.73 -12.60
C ARG A 306 4.13 6.73 -13.68
N LYS A 307 5.07 7.12 -14.55
CA LYS A 307 4.79 7.95 -15.75
C LYS A 307 3.88 7.25 -16.77
N GLN A 308 3.74 5.92 -16.69
CA GLN A 308 2.87 5.11 -17.55
C GLN A 308 1.56 4.72 -16.85
N GLY A 309 1.21 5.39 -15.74
CA GLY A 309 -0.04 5.16 -15.00
C GLY A 309 -0.02 3.94 -14.07
N ILE A 310 1.14 3.34 -13.80
CA ILE A 310 1.26 2.31 -12.77
C ILE A 310 1.22 2.99 -11.40
N PHE A 311 0.41 2.45 -10.49
CA PHE A 311 0.14 3.08 -9.18
C PHE A 311 -0.39 4.52 -9.30
N GLU A 312 -1.22 4.80 -10.30
CA GLU A 312 -1.89 6.09 -10.42
C GLU A 312 -2.67 6.43 -9.15
N GLY A 313 -2.55 7.68 -8.69
CA GLY A 313 -3.15 8.17 -7.44
C GLY A 313 -2.42 7.76 -6.15
N PHE A 314 -1.60 6.71 -6.15
CA PHE A 314 -0.80 6.36 -4.97
C PHE A 314 0.32 7.37 -4.78
N LYS A 315 0.63 7.69 -3.53
CA LYS A 315 1.81 8.44 -3.10
C LYS A 315 2.75 7.49 -2.37
N GLU A 316 4.04 7.67 -2.57
CA GLU A 316 5.05 7.05 -1.70
C GLU A 316 5.49 8.12 -0.69
N PRO A 317 5.60 7.80 0.62
CA PRO A 317 6.12 8.75 1.60
C PRO A 317 7.51 9.26 1.23
N ASP A 318 7.87 10.45 1.74
CA ASP A 318 9.20 10.99 1.52
C ASP A 318 10.24 10.07 2.16
N LYS A 319 11.30 9.76 1.43
CA LYS A 319 12.33 8.82 1.90
C LYS A 319 13.16 9.48 2.99
N PHE A 320 13.51 8.72 4.01
CA PHE A 320 14.47 9.15 5.01
C PHE A 320 15.87 9.32 4.38
N HIS A 321 16.73 10.14 5.00
CA HIS A 321 18.07 10.45 4.48
C HIS A 321 18.90 9.20 4.19
N ASN A 322 18.75 8.14 4.98
CA ASN A 322 19.48 6.87 4.84
C ASN A 322 18.68 5.78 4.10
N PHE A 323 17.69 6.15 3.27
CA PHE A 323 16.92 5.19 2.47
C PHE A 323 17.75 4.63 1.29
N TYR A 324 18.79 3.87 1.61
CA TYR A 324 19.67 3.26 0.62
C TYR A 324 18.97 2.16 -0.19
N PRO A 325 19.47 1.80 -1.38
CA PRO A 325 18.99 0.64 -2.12
C PRO A 325 18.91 -0.59 -1.24
N THR A 326 17.76 -1.26 -1.23
CA THR A 326 17.48 -2.35 -0.28
C THR A 326 18.08 -3.68 -0.75
N TYR A 327 18.38 -3.80 -2.04
CA TYR A 327 18.85 -5.01 -2.72
C TYR A 327 20.00 -4.67 -3.70
N LYS A 328 20.90 -5.56 -4.12
CA LYS A 328 21.22 -6.88 -3.56
C LYS A 328 22.40 -6.71 -2.63
N LYS A 329 22.18 -6.89 -1.34
CA LYS A 329 23.22 -6.77 -0.32
C LYS A 329 23.94 -8.11 -0.12
N PHE A 330 25.12 -8.07 0.49
CA PHE A 330 25.72 -9.27 1.05
C PHE A 330 24.92 -9.69 2.30
N PRO A 331 24.39 -10.93 2.35
CA PRO A 331 23.81 -11.46 3.56
C PRO A 331 24.93 -11.81 4.56
N LEU A 332 24.63 -11.73 5.86
CA LEU A 332 25.55 -11.99 6.96
C LEU A 332 26.87 -11.21 6.84
N ARG A 333 26.79 -9.95 6.38
CA ARG A 333 27.96 -9.09 6.13
C ARG A 333 28.55 -8.50 7.41
N GLY A 334 27.79 -8.46 8.50
CA GLY A 334 28.18 -7.80 9.74
C GLY A 334 28.10 -6.27 9.66
N HIS A 335 28.70 -5.62 10.65
CA HIS A 335 28.77 -4.16 10.69
C HIS A 335 29.69 -3.62 9.59
N VAL A 336 29.22 -2.61 8.86
CA VAL A 336 30.01 -1.89 7.86
C VAL A 336 30.21 -0.46 8.34
N ASP A 337 31.46 -0.02 8.37
CA ASP A 337 31.81 1.37 8.61
C ASP A 337 31.40 2.22 7.40
N MET A 338 30.45 3.13 7.61
CA MET A 338 29.91 4.00 6.57
C MET A 338 30.83 5.18 6.24
N ASP A 339 31.85 5.44 7.06
CA ASP A 339 32.87 6.47 6.80
C ASP A 339 33.97 5.96 5.86
N ASP A 340 34.08 4.64 5.60
CA ASP A 340 34.98 4.07 4.59
C ASP A 340 34.43 4.39 3.19
N PRO A 341 35.19 5.06 2.29
CA PRO A 341 34.74 5.35 0.94
C PRO A 341 34.34 4.12 0.11
N ARG A 342 34.80 2.92 0.51
CA ARG A 342 34.48 1.62 -0.09
C ARG A 342 33.29 0.92 0.57
N TRP A 343 32.55 1.59 1.45
CA TRP A 343 31.40 1.00 2.12
C TRP A 343 30.36 0.44 1.13
N PRO A 344 30.06 1.07 -0.04
CA PRO A 344 29.05 0.51 -0.94
C PRO A 344 29.46 -0.85 -1.49
N GLU A 345 30.74 -1.06 -1.82
CA GLU A 345 31.25 -2.34 -2.30
C GLU A 345 31.26 -3.42 -1.21
N ARG A 346 31.34 -3.02 0.07
CA ARG A 346 31.21 -3.93 1.23
C ARG A 346 29.75 -4.30 1.50
N VAL A 347 28.80 -3.42 1.16
CA VAL A 347 27.36 -3.66 1.35
C VAL A 347 26.76 -4.41 0.16
N TYR A 348 27.08 -4.03 -1.07
CA TYR A 348 26.37 -4.44 -2.28
C TYR A 348 27.11 -5.51 -3.08
N ARG A 349 26.38 -6.56 -3.44
CA ARG A 349 26.89 -7.65 -4.26
C ARG A 349 26.75 -7.33 -5.74
N VAL A 350 27.68 -6.52 -6.25
CA VAL A 350 27.67 -6.04 -7.64
C VAL A 350 28.08 -7.09 -8.68
N LEU A 351 28.79 -8.15 -8.25
CA LEU A 351 29.12 -9.32 -9.06
C LEU A 351 28.49 -10.57 -8.42
N TYR A 352 27.69 -11.28 -9.20
CA TYR A 352 27.01 -12.50 -8.75
C TYR A 352 27.31 -13.66 -9.68
N LYS A 353 28.04 -14.66 -9.18
CA LYS A 353 28.23 -15.93 -9.88
C LYS A 353 26.99 -16.80 -9.68
N GLU A 354 26.31 -17.13 -10.77
CA GLU A 354 25.17 -18.05 -10.71
C GLU A 354 25.60 -19.44 -10.24
N PRO A 355 24.73 -20.18 -9.54
CA PRO A 355 24.98 -21.58 -9.23
C PRO A 355 25.29 -22.36 -10.49
N PHE A 356 26.12 -23.40 -10.38
CA PHE A 356 26.58 -24.17 -11.56
C PHE A 356 25.41 -24.71 -12.38
N TYR A 357 24.34 -25.17 -11.71
CA TYR A 357 23.14 -25.70 -12.33
C TYR A 357 22.28 -24.65 -13.07
N LYS A 358 22.61 -23.35 -12.92
CA LYS A 358 22.03 -22.23 -13.69
C LYS A 358 23.01 -21.66 -14.71
N GLY A 359 24.10 -22.37 -15.02
CA GLY A 359 25.08 -21.98 -16.04
C GLY A 359 26.36 -21.32 -15.50
N GLY A 360 26.48 -21.08 -14.19
CA GLY A 360 27.75 -20.68 -13.58
C GLY A 360 28.29 -19.28 -13.95
N GLN A 361 27.54 -18.49 -14.71
CA GLN A 361 27.99 -17.21 -15.25
C GLN A 361 28.07 -16.13 -14.16
N VAL A 362 29.07 -15.25 -14.28
CA VAL A 362 29.16 -14.04 -13.46
C VAL A 362 28.27 -12.97 -14.08
N LYS A 363 27.23 -12.58 -13.36
CA LYS A 363 26.31 -11.50 -13.74
C LYS A 363 26.63 -10.25 -12.92
N LYS A 364 26.73 -9.12 -13.62
CA LYS A 364 26.71 -7.81 -12.97
C LYS A 364 25.31 -7.55 -12.43
N ARG A 365 25.23 -7.03 -11.20
CA ARG A 365 23.98 -6.66 -10.54
C ARG A 365 24.11 -5.23 -10.06
N VAL A 366 23.12 -4.42 -10.40
CA VAL A 366 23.01 -3.05 -9.92
C VAL A 366 22.16 -3.10 -8.64
N PRO A 367 22.54 -2.35 -7.58
CA PRO A 367 21.66 -2.13 -6.44
C PRO A 367 20.27 -1.61 -6.86
N GLY A 368 19.26 -1.78 -6.03
CA GLY A 368 17.88 -1.37 -6.34
C GLY A 368 17.00 -1.23 -5.11
N TRP A 369 16.01 -0.36 -5.22
CA TRP A 369 14.91 -0.22 -4.27
C TRP A 369 13.77 -1.16 -4.65
N CYS A 370 13.95 -2.43 -4.27
CA CYS A 370 12.96 -3.48 -4.53
C CYS A 370 11.76 -3.38 -3.58
N ASP A 371 12.01 -3.01 -2.33
CA ASP A 371 11.06 -3.09 -1.22
C ASP A 371 10.42 -1.73 -0.95
N ARG A 372 9.09 -1.61 -1.11
CA ARG A 372 8.39 -0.31 -1.17
C ARG A 372 7.12 -0.29 -0.32
N ILE A 373 6.68 0.91 0.08
CA ILE A 373 5.40 1.16 0.75
C ILE A 373 4.73 2.37 0.09
N LEU A 374 3.56 2.17 -0.51
CA LEU A 374 2.79 3.19 -1.19
C LEU A 374 1.41 3.34 -0.55
N VAL A 375 0.84 4.54 -0.60
CA VAL A 375 -0.44 4.90 0.02
C VAL A 375 -1.35 5.56 -1.01
N TYR A 376 -2.56 5.06 -1.13
CA TYR A 376 -3.66 5.71 -1.84
C TYR A 376 -4.78 6.02 -0.85
N SER A 377 -5.43 7.16 -1.04
CA SER A 377 -6.62 7.53 -0.27
C SER A 377 -7.68 8.08 -1.22
N THR A 378 -8.90 7.55 -1.15
CA THR A 378 -10.01 8.01 -2.01
C THR A 378 -10.33 9.48 -1.72
N PRO A 379 -10.76 10.28 -2.71
CA PRO A 379 -11.21 11.65 -2.45
C PRO A 379 -12.41 11.72 -1.49
N MET A 380 -13.27 10.70 -1.49
CA MET A 380 -14.47 10.63 -0.65
C MET A 380 -14.18 9.94 0.68
N ARG A 381 -13.52 10.66 1.59
CA ARG A 381 -13.11 10.13 2.91
C ARG A 381 -13.36 11.13 4.04
N ASN A 382 -13.56 10.61 5.25
CA ASN A 382 -13.68 11.35 6.51
C ASN A 382 -12.52 11.06 7.48
N SER A 383 -11.44 10.49 6.95
CA SER A 383 -10.18 10.22 7.63
C SER A 383 -9.03 10.50 6.67
N ASP A 384 -7.84 10.74 7.21
CA ASP A 384 -6.62 10.93 6.43
C ASP A 384 -5.53 9.99 6.92
N LEU A 385 -4.88 9.30 6.00
CA LEU A 385 -3.77 8.41 6.30
C LEU A 385 -2.48 9.07 5.81
N VAL A 386 -1.66 9.48 6.74
CA VAL A 386 -0.42 10.21 6.47
C VAL A 386 0.77 9.48 7.08
N ALA A 387 1.94 9.61 6.46
CA ALA A 387 3.17 9.18 7.09
C ALA A 387 3.42 9.99 8.37
N GLU A 388 3.84 9.33 9.42
CA GLU A 388 4.27 10.01 10.64
C GLU A 388 5.57 10.76 10.34
N LYS A 389 5.64 12.01 10.78
CA LYS A 389 6.84 12.83 10.70
C LYS A 389 7.62 12.73 12.00
N VAL A 390 8.94 12.57 11.86
CA VAL A 390 9.90 12.59 12.97
C VAL A 390 10.97 13.66 12.74
N PRO A 391 11.62 14.17 13.79
CA PRO A 391 12.75 15.08 13.64
C PRO A 391 13.87 14.43 12.83
N CYS A 392 14.40 15.14 11.84
CA CYS A 392 15.55 14.69 11.08
C CYS A 392 16.80 14.71 11.99
N PRO A 393 17.49 13.57 12.17
CA PRO A 393 18.68 13.53 13.00
C PRO A 393 19.88 14.28 12.39
N PHE A 394 19.84 14.53 11.07
CA PHE A 394 20.93 15.16 10.32
C PHE A 394 20.76 16.67 10.13
N ILE A 395 19.52 17.18 10.21
CA ILE A 395 19.19 18.58 9.92
C ILE A 395 18.25 19.10 11.00
N GLN A 396 18.78 19.94 11.89
CA GLN A 396 18.02 20.51 13.01
C GLN A 396 16.77 21.26 12.51
N GLY A 397 15.61 20.98 13.12
CA GLY A 397 14.34 21.62 12.79
C GLY A 397 13.64 21.08 11.55
N ARG A 398 14.29 20.23 10.73
CA ARG A 398 13.65 19.55 9.60
C ARG A 398 12.85 18.36 10.12
N TRP A 399 11.61 18.22 9.67
CA TRP A 399 10.77 17.05 9.92
C TRP A 399 10.68 16.23 8.64
N VAL A 400 10.89 14.93 8.77
CA VAL A 400 10.90 13.99 7.65
C VAL A 400 9.91 12.87 7.91
N ASP A 401 9.35 12.30 6.85
CA ASP A 401 8.50 11.12 6.97
C ASP A 401 9.34 9.97 7.52
N ASN A 402 8.78 9.22 8.46
CA ASN A 402 9.44 8.09 9.09
C ASN A 402 9.36 6.84 8.19
N TYR A 403 9.89 6.97 6.96
CA TYR A 403 9.93 5.94 5.94
C TYR A 403 11.39 5.54 5.64
N GLN A 404 11.82 4.42 6.21
CA GLN A 404 13.23 4.03 6.33
C GLN A 404 13.51 2.66 5.70
N SER A 405 14.73 2.48 5.21
CA SER A 405 15.34 1.16 5.01
C SER A 405 16.26 0.85 6.19
N ILE A 406 16.09 -0.30 6.83
CA ILE A 406 16.92 -0.71 7.97
C ILE A 406 18.23 -1.30 7.43
N ASN A 407 19.32 -0.54 7.55
CA ASN A 407 20.59 -0.85 6.88
C ASN A 407 21.58 -1.62 7.76
N ASP A 408 21.39 -1.60 9.07
CA ASP A 408 22.29 -2.09 10.09
C ASP A 408 21.47 -2.59 11.30
N GLY A 409 22.15 -3.21 12.26
CA GLY A 409 21.53 -3.83 13.43
C GLY A 409 21.63 -5.35 13.41
N VAL A 410 21.63 -5.95 14.61
CA VAL A 410 21.82 -7.39 14.78
C VAL A 410 20.72 -8.14 14.04
N GLY A 411 21.13 -8.99 13.09
CA GLY A 411 20.25 -9.83 12.29
C GLY A 411 19.42 -9.11 11.23
N MET A 412 19.65 -7.82 10.99
CA MET A 412 19.04 -7.08 9.89
C MET A 412 19.74 -7.35 8.54
N ASP A 413 20.85 -8.08 8.56
CA ASP A 413 21.65 -8.46 7.41
C ASP A 413 21.52 -9.94 7.04
N VAL A 414 20.60 -10.71 7.64
CA VAL A 414 20.44 -12.14 7.33
C VAL A 414 20.01 -12.40 5.88
N SER A 415 19.35 -11.42 5.27
CA SER A 415 18.86 -11.44 3.90
C SER A 415 19.73 -10.56 3.00
N ASP A 416 19.67 -10.84 1.70
CA ASP A 416 20.20 -9.93 0.67
C ASP A 416 19.31 -8.70 0.43
N HIS A 417 18.19 -8.60 1.17
CA HIS A 417 17.34 -7.43 1.29
C HIS A 417 17.38 -6.81 2.70
N SER A 418 17.42 -5.49 2.75
CA SER A 418 17.12 -4.74 3.98
C SER A 418 15.61 -4.66 4.24
N PRO A 419 15.14 -4.78 5.50
CA PRO A 419 13.77 -4.44 5.84
C PRO A 419 13.45 -2.98 5.51
N VAL A 420 12.20 -2.70 5.15
CA VAL A 420 11.68 -1.34 4.92
C VAL A 420 10.49 -1.10 5.83
N THR A 421 10.47 0.06 6.48
CA THR A 421 9.41 0.41 7.44
C THR A 421 8.89 1.81 7.19
N CYS A 422 7.58 2.01 7.34
CA CYS A 422 6.94 3.31 7.41
C CYS A 422 6.00 3.34 8.61
N THR A 423 6.04 4.39 9.42
CA THR A 423 5.00 4.63 10.42
C THR A 423 3.97 5.62 9.86
N MET A 424 2.71 5.38 10.16
CA MET A 424 1.58 6.12 9.62
C MET A 424 0.58 6.47 10.72
N LEU A 425 -0.15 7.57 10.50
CA LEU A 425 -1.20 8.06 11.37
C LEU A 425 -2.51 8.08 10.59
N LEU A 426 -3.48 7.29 11.03
CA LEU A 426 -4.86 7.41 10.58
C LEU A 426 -5.56 8.46 11.44
N LYS A 427 -5.73 9.64 10.85
CA LYS A 427 -6.36 10.83 11.44
C LYS A 427 -7.83 10.87 11.10
N PHE A 428 -8.65 11.35 12.01
CA PHE A 428 -10.09 11.52 11.81
C PHE A 428 -10.46 13.00 11.84
N VAL A 429 -11.50 13.38 11.10
CA VAL A 429 -12.03 14.75 11.16
C VAL A 429 -12.44 15.06 12.59
N ARG A 430 -11.94 16.19 13.11
CA ARG A 430 -12.36 16.71 14.41
C ARG A 430 -13.46 17.75 14.17
N PRO A 431 -14.58 17.72 14.91
CA PRO A 431 -15.47 18.87 14.94
C PRO A 431 -14.67 20.09 15.37
N ALA A 432 -14.87 21.23 14.72
CA ALA A 432 -14.29 22.49 15.19
C ALA A 432 -14.75 22.73 16.64
N MET A 433 -13.82 22.98 17.56
CA MET A 433 -14.19 23.46 18.89
C MET A 433 -14.84 24.84 18.72
N THR A 434 -16.17 24.89 18.68
CA THR A 434 -16.88 26.16 18.78
C THR A 434 -16.66 26.69 20.19
N ASN A 435 -15.80 27.70 20.33
CA ASN A 435 -15.79 28.54 21.52
C ASN A 435 -17.16 29.22 21.58
N ILE A 436 -18.09 28.66 22.35
CA ILE A 436 -19.34 29.34 22.69
C ILE A 436 -18.99 30.33 23.81
N PRO A 437 -19.01 31.65 23.58
CA PRO A 437 -18.82 32.63 24.64
C PRO A 437 -20.12 32.68 25.44
N GLY A 438 -20.13 32.08 26.63
CA GLY A 438 -21.18 32.25 27.63
C GLY A 438 -22.53 31.59 27.29
N GLY A 439 -22.82 30.43 27.89
CA GLY A 439 -24.17 29.87 27.91
C GLY A 439 -24.16 28.40 28.27
N LEU A 440 -24.95 28.03 29.28
CA LEU A 440 -25.15 26.63 29.70
C LEU A 440 -25.49 25.74 28.50
N ALA A 441 -24.80 24.59 28.42
CA ALA A 441 -25.07 23.55 27.44
C ALA A 441 -26.52 23.06 27.58
N PRO A 442 -27.30 22.96 26.49
CA PRO A 442 -28.49 22.13 26.47
C PRO A 442 -28.05 20.67 26.35
N ASP A 443 -28.67 19.82 27.16
CA ASP A 443 -28.53 18.38 27.14
C ASP A 443 -28.80 17.78 25.75
N GLY A 444 -27.96 16.83 25.34
CA GLY A 444 -28.31 15.82 24.35
C GLY A 444 -27.69 15.97 22.95
N LEU A 445 -26.88 14.96 22.59
CA LEU A 445 -26.55 14.54 21.22
C LEU A 445 -25.73 15.51 20.37
N GLY A 446 -24.41 15.56 20.59
CA GLY A 446 -23.53 16.22 19.63
C GLY A 446 -22.09 16.47 20.06
N ALA A 447 -21.44 15.53 20.75
CA ALA A 447 -19.99 15.58 20.94
C ALA A 447 -19.45 14.16 21.00
N TYR A 448 -18.55 13.81 20.08
CA TYR A 448 -17.74 12.60 20.20
C TYR A 448 -16.70 12.87 21.29
N THR A 449 -17.10 12.68 22.55
CA THR A 449 -16.18 12.72 23.68
C THR A 449 -15.37 11.44 23.67
N ASP A 450 -14.09 11.56 23.31
CA ASP A 450 -13.10 10.50 23.45
C ASP A 450 -12.92 10.23 24.96
N LEU A 451 -13.66 9.25 25.48
CA LEU A 451 -13.58 8.83 26.87
C LEU A 451 -12.36 7.91 27.06
N ARG A 452 -11.16 8.40 26.75
CA ARG A 452 -9.91 7.78 27.21
C ARG A 452 -9.50 8.40 28.54
N PRO A 453 -9.73 7.73 29.68
CA PRO A 453 -9.10 8.14 30.91
C PRO A 453 -7.62 7.75 30.83
N SER A 454 -6.75 8.66 31.23
CA SER A 454 -5.42 8.33 31.74
C SER A 454 -5.55 7.23 32.82
N VAL A 455 -5.26 5.99 32.44
CA VAL A 455 -5.00 4.81 33.29
C VAL A 455 -5.79 4.72 34.61
N ARG A 456 -6.86 3.90 34.66
CA ARG A 456 -7.10 2.83 35.66
C ARG A 456 -8.48 2.14 35.53
N LEU A 457 -8.42 0.80 35.56
CA LEU A 457 -9.35 -0.19 36.13
C LEU A 457 -10.83 0.17 36.33
N GLN A 458 -11.70 -0.45 35.52
CA GLN A 458 -12.77 -1.40 35.91
C GLN A 458 -13.73 -1.55 34.72
N GLY A 459 -13.86 -2.77 34.20
CA GLY A 459 -14.82 -3.06 33.12
C GLY A 459 -16.23 -3.28 33.65
N PRO A 460 -17.26 -3.07 32.82
CA PRO A 460 -18.52 -3.76 32.97
C PRO A 460 -18.80 -4.70 31.79
N SER A 461 -19.24 -5.90 32.15
CA SER A 461 -19.84 -6.92 31.29
C SER A 461 -21.22 -6.46 30.81
N TYR A 462 -21.56 -6.67 29.54
CA TYR A 462 -22.95 -6.62 29.10
C TYR A 462 -23.31 -7.75 28.14
N ALA A 463 -24.42 -8.40 28.52
CA ALA A 463 -25.06 -9.56 27.93
C ALA A 463 -25.60 -9.29 26.51
N GLY A 464 -25.55 -10.33 25.68
CA GLY A 464 -26.08 -10.33 24.32
C GLY A 464 -27.60 -10.45 24.27
N GLY A 465 -28.21 -9.64 23.39
CA GLY A 465 -29.58 -9.81 22.89
C GLY A 465 -29.58 -10.03 21.36
N PRO A 466 -30.63 -10.65 20.77
CA PRO A 466 -30.55 -11.42 19.53
C PRO A 466 -30.80 -10.64 18.23
N HIS A 467 -30.38 -9.38 18.12
CA HIS A 467 -30.48 -8.62 16.87
C HIS A 467 -29.20 -7.82 16.60
N GLY A 468 -28.27 -8.44 15.85
CA GLY A 468 -27.04 -7.78 15.36
C GLY A 468 -27.35 -6.78 14.23
N PRO A 469 -26.52 -5.73 14.03
CA PRO A 469 -26.91 -4.61 13.18
C PRO A 469 -26.63 -4.83 11.69
N VAL A 470 -27.66 -4.55 10.88
CA VAL A 470 -27.77 -4.55 9.41
C VAL A 470 -26.93 -3.43 8.74
N THR A 471 -25.95 -2.85 9.44
CA THR A 471 -25.32 -1.57 9.07
C THR A 471 -24.25 -1.65 7.98
N THR A 472 -23.59 -2.81 7.78
CA THR A 472 -22.43 -2.90 6.88
C THR A 472 -22.79 -2.89 5.40
N VAL A 473 -23.98 -3.39 5.02
CA VAL A 473 -24.45 -3.42 3.62
C VAL A 473 -24.84 -2.01 3.15
N LEU A 474 -25.43 -1.19 4.02
CA LEU A 474 -25.84 0.19 3.72
C LEU A 474 -24.65 1.14 3.50
N THR A 475 -23.53 0.94 4.20
CA THR A 475 -22.34 1.80 4.02
C THR A 475 -21.68 1.59 2.66
N LEU A 476 -21.60 0.34 2.20
CA LEU A 476 -21.11 0.02 0.85
C LEU A 476 -22.08 0.51 -0.24
N PHE A 477 -23.39 0.38 -0.02
CA PHE A 477 -24.42 0.85 -0.97
C PHE A 477 -24.40 2.37 -1.15
N ASN A 478 -24.24 3.14 -0.07
CA ASN A 478 -24.19 4.61 -0.12
C ASN A 478 -22.93 5.16 -0.81
N MET A 479 -21.77 4.48 -0.68
CA MET A 479 -20.55 4.88 -1.40
C MET A 479 -20.67 4.65 -2.91
N VAL A 480 -21.28 3.54 -3.34
CA VAL A 480 -21.56 3.26 -4.76
C VAL A 480 -22.54 4.30 -5.33
N TRP A 481 -23.59 4.65 -4.57
CA TRP A 481 -24.57 5.63 -5.00
C TRP A 481 -23.95 7.03 -5.18
N ALA A 482 -23.05 7.45 -4.30
CA ALA A 482 -22.41 8.76 -4.42
C ALA A 482 -21.40 8.85 -5.58
N TYR A 483 -20.71 7.75 -5.91
CA TYR A 483 -19.75 7.70 -7.01
C TYR A 483 -20.41 7.78 -8.40
N PHE A 484 -21.56 7.10 -8.59
CA PHE A 484 -22.28 7.10 -9.87
C PHE A 484 -22.88 8.46 -10.23
N PHE A 485 -23.32 9.26 -9.25
CA PHE A 485 -23.92 10.58 -9.50
C PHE A 485 -22.90 11.72 -9.65
N ALA A 486 -21.63 11.50 -9.31
CA ALA A 486 -20.59 12.52 -9.47
C ALA A 486 -20.03 12.61 -10.90
N LYS A 487 -20.33 11.65 -11.79
CA LYS A 487 -19.70 11.55 -13.13
C LYS A 487 -20.66 11.55 -14.32
N THR A 488 -21.98 11.58 -14.14
CA THR A 488 -22.93 11.50 -15.25
C THR A 488 -24.09 12.51 -15.10
N PRO A 489 -24.36 13.39 -16.08
CA PRO A 489 -25.57 14.19 -16.08
C PRO A 489 -26.78 13.30 -16.37
N VAL A 490 -27.67 13.11 -15.39
CA VAL A 490 -28.91 12.34 -15.55
C VAL A 490 -30.11 13.31 -15.55
N THR A 491 -30.91 13.28 -16.61
CA THR A 491 -32.18 13.99 -16.69
C THR A 491 -33.31 13.05 -16.26
N PHE A 492 -34.09 13.43 -15.24
CA PHE A 492 -35.24 12.64 -14.79
C PHE A 492 -36.50 13.07 -15.53
N VAL A 493 -37.20 12.13 -16.17
CA VAL A 493 -38.57 12.32 -16.66
C VAL A 493 -39.51 11.58 -15.72
N CYS A 494 -40.40 12.30 -15.04
CA CYS A 494 -41.43 11.72 -14.20
C CYS A 494 -42.69 11.54 -15.06
N ALA A 495 -43.07 10.29 -15.35
CA ALA A 495 -44.40 9.98 -15.85
C ALA A 495 -45.30 9.68 -14.64
N ASP A 496 -46.27 10.56 -14.42
CA ASP A 496 -47.28 10.39 -13.38
C ASP A 496 -48.36 9.46 -13.93
N ASP A 497 -48.50 8.27 -13.36
CA ASP A 497 -49.73 7.50 -13.53
C ASP A 497 -50.18 6.92 -12.19
N SER A 498 -51.27 7.49 -11.71
CA SER A 498 -51.90 7.17 -10.44
C SER A 498 -52.65 5.84 -10.54
N ARG A 499 -52.07 4.77 -9.96
CA ARG A 499 -52.75 3.73 -9.15
C ARG A 499 -51.82 2.53 -8.85
N ASN A 500 -51.81 2.12 -7.58
CA ASN A 500 -51.14 0.96 -6.94
C ASN A 500 -49.72 1.16 -6.33
N LEU A 501 -49.67 1.08 -5.00
CA LEU A 501 -48.45 0.93 -4.19
C LEU A 501 -47.87 -0.49 -4.37
N SER A 502 -46.77 -0.62 -5.11
CA SER A 502 -45.83 -1.75 -5.00
C SER A 502 -44.58 -1.44 -5.85
N ILE A 503 -43.42 -1.36 -5.20
CA ILE A 503 -42.05 -1.34 -5.77
C ILE A 503 -41.85 -0.39 -6.97
N ARG A 504 -41.30 0.80 -6.71
CA ARG A 504 -40.82 1.71 -7.78
C ARG A 504 -39.59 1.09 -8.46
N SER A 505 -39.80 0.49 -9.62
CA SER A 505 -38.73 0.17 -10.57
C SER A 505 -38.23 1.47 -11.21
N PHE A 506 -36.95 1.80 -11.01
CA PHE A 506 -36.29 2.87 -11.75
C PHE A 506 -35.71 2.27 -13.04
N PHE A 507 -36.19 2.73 -14.19
CA PHE A 507 -35.55 2.46 -15.48
C PHE A 507 -34.50 3.54 -15.75
N VAL A 508 -33.25 3.13 -15.98
CA VAL A 508 -32.19 4.01 -16.50
C VAL A 508 -32.11 3.74 -18.00
N VAL A 509 -32.48 4.73 -18.82
CA VAL A 509 -32.21 4.72 -20.25
C VAL A 509 -30.80 5.28 -20.45
N LEU A 510 -29.86 4.42 -20.85
CA LEU A 510 -28.54 4.84 -21.32
C LEU A 510 -28.70 5.17 -22.82
N HIS A 511 -28.45 6.42 -23.22
CA HIS A 511 -28.20 6.73 -24.62
C HIS A 511 -26.72 6.47 -24.92
N GLU A 512 -26.46 5.81 -26.06
CA GLU A 512 -25.14 5.35 -26.55
C GLU A 512 -24.05 6.42 -26.57
#